data_AF-A0A3S1C4F3-F1
#
_entry.id   AF-A0A3S1C4F3-F1
#
_cell.length_a   1.000
_cell.length_b   1.000
_cell.length_c   1.000
_cell.angle_alpha   90.00
_cell.angle_beta   90.00
_cell.angle_gamma   90.00
#
_symmetry.space_group_name_H-M   'P 1'
#
loop_
_entity.id
_entity.type
_entity.pdbx_description
1 polymer ?
#
loop_
_entity_poly.entity_id
_entity_poly.type
_entity_poly.pdbx_seq_one_letter_code
_entity_poly.pdbx_strand_id
1 'polypeptide(L)'
;MKSSNAELLAKLTELARDLEFPVSCSSHPIHPFIWEIEAQGELSIENLLKTETPNFLGYSEGGKIMRTGDVEEYWQFVISQAENRSPETLPNYQTLIDLLQSHLTNIELLKIRTLHDPKDSFHIIVGMTTSGEWIGISPNIPTDAEDCDQMGIYNTEQIFLTAYQPQTEITVNLLNRLQPILQDLEFYEPEIFGFYTDKGWTVRVGTTKEMMIHSLLEAVGFARTFPVCKLFHEEEYDEEELEDAKVYLVLDEFLAENITNLRTYMFGMTVSYIFYIIGQTPSGDWAGVTSLAAWA
;
A
#
# COMPACT_ATOMS: atom_id res chain seq x y z
N MET A 1 26.51 -0.68 -0.37
CA MET A 1 26.32 -1.49 -1.58
C MET A 1 27.39 -2.54 -1.76
N LYS A 2 27.00 -3.82 -1.61
CA LYS A 2 27.83 -4.99 -1.98
C LYS A 2 28.17 -4.96 -3.48
N SER A 3 29.34 -5.47 -3.87
CA SER A 3 29.80 -5.42 -5.29
C SER A 3 28.81 -6.11 -6.25
N SER A 4 28.26 -7.25 -5.86
CA SER A 4 27.26 -7.98 -6.64
C SER A 4 25.97 -7.17 -6.85
N ASN A 5 25.56 -6.40 -5.83
CA ASN A 5 24.36 -5.57 -5.91
C ASN A 5 24.60 -4.34 -6.79
N ALA A 6 25.82 -3.80 -6.79
CA ALA A 6 26.21 -2.69 -7.66
C ALA A 6 26.19 -3.09 -9.14
N GLU A 7 26.71 -4.27 -9.47
CA GLU A 7 26.69 -4.82 -10.83
C GLU A 7 25.25 -5.11 -11.29
N LEU A 8 24.44 -5.73 -10.42
CA LEU A 8 23.02 -5.99 -10.70
C LEU A 8 22.25 -4.69 -10.97
N LEU A 9 22.41 -3.68 -10.12
CA LEU A 9 21.75 -2.39 -10.27
C LEU A 9 22.17 -1.67 -11.55
N ALA A 10 23.46 -1.70 -11.88
CA ALA A 10 23.98 -1.10 -13.11
C ALA A 10 23.36 -1.76 -14.34
N LYS A 11 23.22 -3.10 -14.33
CA LYS A 11 22.62 -3.83 -15.46
C LYS A 11 21.11 -3.58 -15.58
N LEU A 12 20.38 -3.58 -14.46
CA LEU A 12 18.96 -3.20 -14.47
C LEU A 12 18.77 -1.77 -14.99
N THR A 13 19.64 -0.84 -14.60
CA THR A 13 19.58 0.57 -15.05
C THR A 13 19.84 0.72 -16.54
N GLU A 14 20.71 -0.12 -17.10
CA GLU A 14 20.89 -0.17 -18.55
C GLU A 14 19.66 -0.72 -19.27
N LEU A 15 19.06 -1.81 -18.76
CA LEU A 15 17.90 -2.48 -19.37
C LEU A 15 16.60 -1.67 -19.25
N ALA A 16 16.39 -0.99 -18.12
CA ALA A 16 15.21 -0.17 -17.87
C ALA A 16 15.32 1.25 -18.47
N ARG A 17 16.42 1.55 -19.17
CA ARG A 17 16.67 2.87 -19.74
C ARG A 17 15.57 3.19 -20.76
N ASP A 18 14.96 4.35 -20.59
CA ASP A 18 13.90 4.88 -21.46
C ASP A 18 12.64 4.00 -21.52
N LEU A 19 12.48 3.05 -20.59
CA LEU A 19 11.25 2.25 -20.45
C LEU A 19 10.26 2.94 -19.51
N GLU A 20 8.98 2.84 -19.83
CA GLU A 20 7.85 3.29 -19.03
C GLU A 20 7.00 2.08 -18.62
N PHE A 21 6.03 2.25 -17.72
CA PHE A 21 5.16 1.11 -17.40
C PHE A 21 4.25 0.81 -18.61
N PRO A 22 4.26 -0.43 -19.14
CA PRO A 22 3.50 -0.77 -20.33
C PRO A 22 1.99 -0.67 -20.06
N VAL A 23 1.21 -0.35 -21.09
CA VAL A 23 -0.26 -0.26 -21.02
C VAL A 23 -0.76 0.79 -20.01
N SER A 24 0.10 1.76 -19.64
CA SER A 24 -0.25 2.88 -18.77
C SER A 24 -0.34 4.18 -19.55
N CYS A 25 -1.22 5.09 -19.11
CA CYS A 25 -1.26 6.48 -19.56
C CYS A 25 -0.16 7.37 -18.92
N SER A 26 0.66 6.79 -18.03
CA SER A 26 1.75 7.49 -17.33
C SER A 26 3.05 7.41 -18.11
N SER A 27 3.73 8.54 -18.28
CA SER A 27 5.08 8.61 -18.88
C SER A 27 6.20 8.50 -17.84
N HIS A 28 5.95 7.84 -16.70
CA HIS A 28 6.95 7.72 -15.65
C HIS A 28 7.89 6.55 -15.96
N PRO A 29 9.21 6.79 -15.91
CA PRO A 29 10.17 5.77 -16.27
C PRO A 29 10.23 4.66 -15.22
N ILE A 30 10.60 3.48 -15.67
CA ILE A 30 10.91 2.34 -14.81
C ILE A 30 12.24 2.62 -14.08
N HIS A 31 12.20 2.57 -12.76
CA HIS A 31 13.34 2.82 -11.88
C HIS A 31 13.81 1.52 -11.21
N PRO A 32 15.02 1.04 -11.54
CA PRO A 32 15.66 -0.03 -10.80
C PRO A 32 16.10 0.40 -9.40
N PHE A 33 16.08 -0.53 -8.46
CA PHE A 33 16.55 -0.27 -7.10
C PHE A 33 17.09 -1.53 -6.42
N ILE A 34 17.84 -1.31 -5.34
CA ILE A 34 18.32 -2.34 -4.40
C ILE A 34 17.86 -1.97 -2.99
N TRP A 35 17.31 -2.95 -2.28
CA TRP A 35 17.00 -2.90 -0.87
C TRP A 35 18.03 -3.72 -0.07
N GLU A 36 19.05 -3.03 0.45
CA GLU A 36 20.05 -3.66 1.32
C GLU A 36 19.50 -3.81 2.74
N ILE A 37 19.34 -5.06 3.21
CA ILE A 37 18.72 -5.35 4.51
C ILE A 37 19.54 -4.74 5.64
N GLU A 38 20.87 -4.77 5.54
CA GLU A 38 21.76 -4.18 6.56
C GLU A 38 21.57 -2.67 6.71
N ALA A 39 21.15 -1.96 5.65
CA ALA A 39 21.00 -0.51 5.64
C ALA A 39 19.55 -0.07 5.91
N GLN A 40 18.57 -0.84 5.42
CA GLN A 40 17.16 -0.45 5.39
C GLN A 40 16.26 -1.33 6.28
N GLY A 41 16.82 -2.37 6.91
CA GLY A 41 16.08 -3.38 7.64
C GLY A 41 15.41 -4.40 6.72
N GLU A 42 14.60 -5.29 7.30
CA GLU A 42 13.84 -6.27 6.53
C GLU A 42 12.89 -5.60 5.53
N LEU A 43 12.73 -6.20 4.35
CA LEU A 43 11.75 -5.74 3.39
C LEU A 43 10.34 -6.03 3.93
N SER A 44 9.52 -4.98 4.00
CA SER A 44 8.14 -5.04 4.44
C SER A 44 7.35 -3.97 3.70
N ILE A 45 6.03 -4.10 3.61
CA ILE A 45 5.19 -3.08 2.99
C ILE A 45 5.29 -1.77 3.77
N GLU A 46 5.26 -1.83 5.10
CA GLU A 46 5.46 -0.64 5.94
C GLU A 46 6.77 0.07 5.60
N ASN A 47 7.88 -0.68 5.51
CA ASN A 47 9.19 -0.11 5.19
C ASN A 47 9.25 0.43 3.76
N LEU A 48 8.70 -0.30 2.78
CA LEU A 48 8.67 0.13 1.38
C LEU A 48 7.90 1.45 1.22
N LEU A 49 6.74 1.57 1.87
CA LEU A 49 5.91 2.78 1.82
C LEU A 49 6.50 3.95 2.61
N LYS A 50 7.36 3.68 3.60
CA LYS A 50 8.10 4.69 4.38
C LYS A 50 9.42 5.12 3.73
N THR A 51 9.91 4.39 2.74
CA THR A 51 11.07 4.80 1.95
C THR A 51 10.66 5.86 0.92
N GLU A 52 11.59 6.76 0.60
CA GLU A 52 11.36 7.76 -0.43
C GLU A 52 11.16 7.05 -1.77
N THR A 53 10.01 7.29 -2.40
CA THR A 53 9.74 6.82 -3.75
C THR A 53 10.57 7.64 -4.75
N PRO A 54 10.90 7.09 -5.93
CA PRO A 54 11.49 7.89 -7.00
C PRO A 54 10.69 9.17 -7.27
N ASN A 55 11.38 10.22 -7.70
CA ASN A 55 10.76 11.51 -7.98
C ASN A 55 9.93 11.43 -9.27
N PHE A 56 8.65 11.08 -9.11
CA PHE A 56 7.66 11.12 -10.17
C PHE A 56 7.24 12.59 -10.39
N LEU A 57 7.83 13.24 -11.41
CA LEU A 57 7.69 14.68 -11.71
C LEU A 57 6.21 15.05 -11.98
N GLY A 58 5.51 15.41 -10.91
CA GLY A 58 4.06 15.66 -10.84
C GLY A 58 3.58 15.59 -9.38
N TYR A 59 4.31 14.82 -8.56
CA TYR A 59 4.12 14.64 -7.12
C TYR A 59 5.30 15.24 -6.36
N SER A 60 5.27 16.53 -6.06
CA SER A 60 6.43 17.24 -5.49
C SER A 60 7.01 16.58 -4.22
N GLU A 61 8.33 16.41 -4.24
CA GLU A 61 9.27 15.89 -3.21
C GLU A 61 9.10 14.44 -2.79
N GLY A 62 9.71 13.49 -3.54
CA GLY A 62 10.30 12.22 -3.05
C GLY A 62 9.51 11.45 -1.98
N GLY A 63 8.19 11.61 -2.00
CA GLY A 63 7.46 11.67 -0.74
C GLY A 63 7.10 10.28 -0.29
N LYS A 64 7.54 9.94 0.92
CA LYS A 64 7.08 8.73 1.62
C LYS A 64 5.56 8.63 1.51
N ILE A 65 5.08 7.52 0.98
CA ILE A 65 3.66 7.20 0.85
C ILE A 65 3.04 7.10 2.24
N MET A 66 3.76 6.46 3.16
CA MET A 66 3.36 6.29 4.55
C MET A 66 4.23 7.14 5.48
N ARG A 67 3.60 7.87 6.39
CA ARG A 67 4.27 8.67 7.43
C ARG A 67 3.60 8.43 8.78
N THR A 68 4.37 8.51 9.85
CA THR A 68 3.80 8.54 11.20
C THR A 68 3.20 9.93 11.45
N GLY A 69 1.96 9.96 11.92
CA GLY A 69 1.28 11.17 12.37
C GLY A 69 1.21 11.27 13.90
N ASP A 70 0.69 12.39 14.39
CA ASP A 70 0.43 12.59 15.82
C ASP A 70 -0.97 12.08 16.17
N VAL A 71 -1.02 11.05 17.02
CA VAL A 71 -2.27 10.37 17.40
C VAL A 71 -3.19 11.32 18.18
N GLU A 72 -2.64 12.14 19.07
CA GLU A 72 -3.40 13.03 19.93
C GLU A 72 -3.96 14.20 19.13
N GLU A 73 -3.17 14.78 18.23
CA GLU A 73 -3.65 15.80 17.29
C GLU A 73 -4.79 15.28 16.42
N TYR A 74 -4.68 14.04 15.91
CA TYR A 74 -5.75 13.43 15.11
C TYR A 74 -7.01 13.17 15.94
N TRP A 75 -6.90 12.69 17.17
CA TRP A 75 -8.05 12.53 18.07
C TRP A 75 -8.76 13.85 18.33
N GLN A 76 -8.02 14.92 18.63
CA GLN A 76 -8.58 16.26 18.81
C GLN A 76 -9.27 16.76 17.55
N PHE A 77 -8.66 16.52 16.39
CA PHE A 77 -9.24 16.84 15.10
C PHE A 77 -10.58 16.12 14.88
N VAL A 78 -10.64 14.78 15.01
CA VAL A 78 -11.88 14.04 14.76
C VAL A 78 -12.99 14.39 15.75
N ILE A 79 -12.65 14.66 17.02
CA ILE A 79 -13.60 15.15 18.03
C ILE A 79 -14.15 16.51 17.64
N SER A 80 -13.28 17.46 17.27
CA SER A 80 -13.69 18.77 16.80
C SER A 80 -14.57 18.66 15.54
N GLN A 81 -14.28 17.75 14.62
CA GLN A 81 -15.11 17.55 13.43
C GLN A 81 -16.48 16.96 13.80
N ALA A 82 -16.52 15.96 14.68
CA ALA A 82 -17.78 15.39 15.18
C ALA A 82 -18.65 16.46 15.85
N GLU A 83 -18.07 17.28 16.73
CA GLU A 83 -18.78 18.38 17.42
C GLU A 83 -19.40 19.40 16.47
N ASN A 84 -18.73 19.70 15.35
CA ASN A 84 -19.14 20.75 14.44
C ASN A 84 -20.01 20.26 13.28
N ARG A 85 -19.81 19.03 12.81
CA ARG A 85 -20.45 18.49 11.59
C ARG A 85 -21.56 17.51 11.90
N SER A 86 -21.36 16.61 12.87
CA SER A 86 -22.30 15.52 13.20
C SER A 86 -22.31 15.25 14.71
N PRO A 87 -22.85 16.16 15.55
CA PRO A 87 -22.77 16.05 17.01
C PRO A 87 -23.31 14.74 17.59
N GLU A 88 -24.19 14.06 16.86
CA GLU A 88 -24.74 12.75 17.19
C GLU A 88 -23.70 11.61 17.14
N THR A 89 -22.60 11.75 16.39
CA THR A 89 -21.52 10.75 16.30
C THR A 89 -20.44 10.95 17.37
N LEU A 90 -20.43 12.11 18.04
CA LEU A 90 -19.44 12.46 19.06
C LEU A 90 -19.32 11.40 20.18
N PRO A 91 -20.43 10.87 20.77
CA PRO A 91 -20.32 9.83 21.79
C PRO A 91 -19.66 8.54 21.27
N ASN A 92 -19.87 8.20 20.00
CA ASN A 92 -19.27 7.03 19.36
C ASN A 92 -17.75 7.23 19.18
N TYR A 93 -17.32 8.43 18.77
CA TYR A 93 -15.90 8.77 18.68
C TYR A 93 -15.21 8.72 20.04
N GLN A 94 -15.81 9.31 21.08
CA GLN A 94 -15.27 9.24 22.44
C GLN A 94 -15.16 7.79 22.92
N THR A 95 -16.21 7.00 22.72
CA THR A 95 -16.22 5.57 23.08
C THR A 95 -15.14 4.80 22.31
N LEU A 96 -14.96 5.06 21.02
CA LEU A 96 -13.91 4.44 20.20
C LEU A 96 -12.53 4.77 20.75
N ILE A 97 -12.23 6.05 20.98
CA ILE A 97 -10.93 6.51 21.50
C ILE A 97 -10.66 5.87 22.86
N ASP A 98 -11.63 5.90 23.78
CA ASP A 98 -11.52 5.29 25.11
C ASP A 98 -11.23 3.79 25.02
N LEU A 99 -11.91 3.07 24.12
CA LEU A 99 -11.68 1.65 23.89
C LEU A 99 -10.26 1.36 23.41
N LEU A 100 -9.79 2.09 22.40
CA LEU A 100 -8.46 1.94 21.84
C LEU A 100 -7.39 2.24 22.90
N GLN A 101 -7.50 3.37 23.60
CA GLN A 101 -6.54 3.77 24.63
C GLN A 101 -6.50 2.82 25.83
N SER A 102 -7.63 2.22 26.20
CA SER A 102 -7.70 1.32 27.37
C SER A 102 -7.28 -0.13 27.09
N HIS A 103 -7.29 -0.57 25.83
CA HIS A 103 -7.02 -1.96 25.47
C HIS A 103 -5.79 -2.15 24.57
N LEU A 104 -5.28 -1.07 23.97
CA LEU A 104 -4.12 -1.10 23.10
C LEU A 104 -2.93 -0.39 23.74
N THR A 105 -1.74 -0.88 23.38
CA THR A 105 -0.44 -0.29 23.64
C THR A 105 0.24 0.00 22.31
N ASN A 106 1.25 0.86 22.30
CA ASN A 106 1.96 1.24 21.07
C ASN A 106 1.01 1.71 19.96
N ILE A 107 0.05 2.57 20.33
CA ILE A 107 -0.88 3.13 19.36
C ILE A 107 -0.09 4.08 18.44
N GLU A 108 -0.19 3.84 17.13
CA GLU A 108 0.40 4.69 16.12
C GLU A 108 -0.67 5.13 15.12
N LEU A 109 -0.53 6.37 14.66
CA LEU A 109 -1.27 6.90 13.53
C LEU A 109 -0.35 6.87 12.31
N LEU A 110 -0.80 6.23 11.23
CA LEU A 110 -0.08 6.21 9.96
C LEU A 110 -0.91 6.98 8.94
N LYS A 111 -0.36 8.08 8.44
CA LYS A 111 -0.90 8.87 7.33
C LYS A 111 -0.42 8.25 6.02
N ILE A 112 -1.37 7.92 5.14
CA ILE A 112 -1.13 7.29 3.85
C ILE A 112 -1.57 8.26 2.77
N ARG A 113 -0.61 8.72 1.97
CA ARG A 113 -0.85 9.59 0.83
C ARG A 113 -1.40 8.76 -0.33
N THR A 114 -2.42 9.26 -1.01
CA THR A 114 -2.83 8.69 -2.30
C THR A 114 -1.85 9.12 -3.39
N LEU A 115 -1.99 8.54 -4.57
CA LEU A 115 -1.10 8.81 -5.70
C LEU A 115 -1.76 9.69 -6.75
N HIS A 116 -2.93 10.26 -6.50
CA HIS A 116 -3.61 11.12 -7.47
C HIS A 116 -3.35 12.60 -7.20
N ASP A 117 -3.61 13.05 -5.96
CA ASP A 117 -3.30 14.40 -5.49
C ASP A 117 -2.34 14.31 -4.29
N PRO A 118 -1.23 15.07 -4.24
CA PRO A 118 -0.33 15.10 -3.09
C PRO A 118 -0.97 15.46 -1.75
N LYS A 119 -2.11 16.17 -1.76
CA LYS A 119 -2.91 16.46 -0.57
C LYS A 119 -3.72 15.25 -0.16
N ASP A 120 -4.15 14.44 -1.12
CA ASP A 120 -5.06 13.36 -0.83
C ASP A 120 -4.40 12.31 0.06
N SER A 121 -5.08 12.01 1.17
CA SER A 121 -4.55 11.10 2.17
C SER A 121 -5.64 10.57 3.08
N PHE A 122 -5.37 9.40 3.66
CA PHE A 122 -6.18 8.80 4.70
C PHE A 122 -5.29 8.36 5.86
N HIS A 123 -5.89 8.22 7.04
CA HIS A 123 -5.17 7.74 8.22
C HIS A 123 -5.61 6.32 8.58
N ILE A 124 -4.66 5.52 9.03
CA ILE A 124 -4.93 4.27 9.73
C ILE A 124 -4.40 4.37 11.15
N ILE A 125 -5.13 3.77 12.09
CA ILE A 125 -4.70 3.67 13.49
C ILE A 125 -4.36 2.21 13.75
N VAL A 126 -3.19 1.98 14.34
CA VAL A 126 -2.71 0.64 14.67
C VAL A 126 -2.31 0.57 16.12
N GLY A 127 -2.45 -0.58 16.76
CA GLY A 127 -2.00 -0.78 18.13
C GLY A 127 -1.96 -2.25 18.51
N MET A 128 -1.23 -2.56 19.57
CA MET A 128 -1.03 -3.92 20.06
C MET A 128 -1.86 -4.17 21.31
N THR A 129 -2.66 -5.22 21.32
CA THR A 129 -3.42 -5.65 22.50
C THR A 129 -2.47 -6.14 23.60
N THR A 130 -2.97 -6.21 24.84
CA THR A 130 -2.22 -6.81 25.96
C THR A 130 -1.95 -8.30 25.78
N SER A 131 -2.65 -8.99 24.86
CA SER A 131 -2.38 -10.37 24.46
C SER A 131 -1.30 -10.48 23.37
N GLY A 132 -0.78 -9.37 22.85
CA GLY A 132 0.28 -9.32 21.85
C GLY A 132 -0.19 -9.37 20.39
N GLU A 133 -1.50 -9.41 20.14
CA GLU A 133 -2.07 -9.31 18.79
C GLU A 133 -2.15 -7.84 18.36
N TRP A 134 -1.91 -7.57 17.08
CA TRP A 134 -2.06 -6.23 16.51
C TRP A 134 -3.46 -6.03 15.98
N ILE A 135 -4.04 -4.86 16.21
CA ILE A 135 -5.30 -4.40 15.62
C ILE A 135 -4.98 -3.15 14.80
N GLY A 136 -5.60 -3.06 13.63
CA GLY A 136 -5.62 -1.84 12.83
C GLY A 136 -7.03 -1.49 12.40
N ILE A 137 -7.31 -0.19 12.35
CA ILE A 137 -8.54 0.37 11.80
C ILE A 137 -8.20 1.38 10.72
N SER A 138 -9.02 1.39 9.67
CA SER A 138 -8.94 2.33 8.55
C SER A 138 -10.36 2.77 8.18
N PRO A 139 -10.56 4.00 7.68
CA PRO A 139 -11.75 4.35 6.93
C PRO A 139 -12.04 3.27 5.87
N ASN A 140 -13.31 2.91 5.72
CA ASN A 140 -13.72 2.04 4.61
C ASN A 140 -13.72 2.88 3.34
N ILE A 141 -12.66 2.73 2.54
CA ILE A 141 -12.56 3.39 1.25
C ILE A 141 -13.09 2.39 0.22
N PRO A 142 -14.16 2.72 -0.52
CA PRO A 142 -14.70 1.80 -1.51
C PRO A 142 -13.61 1.47 -2.52
N THR A 143 -13.41 0.18 -2.73
CA THR A 143 -12.51 -0.30 -3.77
C THR A 143 -13.22 -0.17 -5.10
N ASP A 144 -12.72 0.67 -6.01
CA ASP A 144 -13.16 0.71 -7.40
C ASP A 144 -12.75 -0.62 -8.08
N ALA A 145 -13.48 -1.69 -7.77
CA ALA A 145 -13.30 -3.00 -8.39
C ALA A 145 -13.71 -2.94 -9.88
N GLU A 146 -14.61 -2.01 -10.24
CA GLU A 146 -15.10 -1.84 -11.60
C GLU A 146 -14.10 -1.10 -12.52
N ASP A 147 -13.29 -0.16 -12.00
CA ASP A 147 -12.26 0.53 -12.80
C ASP A 147 -11.09 -0.39 -13.18
N CYS A 148 -10.95 -1.52 -12.50
CA CYS A 148 -9.90 -2.49 -12.79
C CYS A 148 -10.24 -3.41 -13.98
N ASP A 149 -11.43 -3.32 -14.60
CA ASP A 149 -11.73 -4.13 -15.79
C ASP A 149 -10.81 -3.78 -16.97
N GLN A 150 -10.29 -2.54 -17.05
CA GLN A 150 -9.23 -2.17 -18.00
C GLN A 150 -7.87 -2.79 -17.66
N MET A 151 -7.66 -3.20 -16.40
CA MET A 151 -6.47 -3.89 -15.91
C MET A 151 -6.66 -5.42 -15.88
N GLY A 152 -7.47 -6.01 -16.78
CA GLY A 152 -7.91 -7.41 -16.73
C GLY A 152 -6.81 -8.46 -16.47
N ILE A 153 -5.56 -8.19 -16.85
CA ILE A 153 -4.39 -9.02 -16.56
C ILE A 153 -4.05 -9.04 -15.04
N TYR A 154 -4.17 -7.89 -14.37
CA TYR A 154 -3.78 -7.69 -12.97
C TYR A 154 -4.91 -7.96 -11.95
N ASN A 155 -6.04 -8.55 -12.35
CA ASN A 155 -7.12 -8.93 -11.41
C ASN A 155 -7.25 -10.44 -11.20
N THR A 156 -6.80 -11.27 -12.15
CA THR A 156 -7.13 -12.70 -12.16
C THR A 156 -6.27 -13.55 -11.24
N GLU A 157 -5.09 -13.06 -10.85
CA GLU A 157 -4.11 -13.81 -10.05
C GLU A 157 -3.76 -13.13 -8.71
N GLN A 158 -4.57 -12.19 -8.23
CA GLN A 158 -4.30 -11.52 -6.95
C GLN A 158 -4.19 -12.54 -5.80
N ILE A 159 -3.11 -12.41 -5.01
CA ILE A 159 -2.92 -13.18 -3.78
C ILE A 159 -3.59 -12.42 -2.65
N PHE A 160 -4.79 -12.85 -2.29
CA PHE A 160 -5.47 -12.33 -1.11
C PHE A 160 -4.87 -12.87 0.18
N LEU A 161 -4.48 -11.99 1.10
CA LEU A 161 -4.14 -12.42 2.44
C LEU A 161 -5.40 -12.93 3.14
N THR A 162 -5.30 -14.14 3.67
CA THR A 162 -6.34 -14.66 4.56
C THR A 162 -6.44 -13.75 5.78
N ALA A 163 -7.61 -13.16 6.00
CA ALA A 163 -7.86 -12.33 7.17
C ALA A 163 -7.61 -13.16 8.44
N TYR A 164 -6.59 -12.75 9.20
CA TYR A 164 -6.22 -13.41 10.43
C TYR A 164 -7.36 -13.25 11.45
N GLN A 165 -7.79 -14.39 12.01
CA GLN A 165 -8.82 -14.42 13.02
C GLN A 165 -8.18 -14.27 14.40
N PRO A 166 -8.75 -13.44 15.29
CA PRO A 166 -8.22 -13.27 16.65
C PRO A 166 -8.17 -14.62 17.37
N GLN A 167 -7.05 -14.91 18.02
CA GLN A 167 -6.84 -16.19 18.73
C GLN A 167 -7.03 -16.06 20.24
N THR A 168 -7.15 -14.84 20.75
CA THR A 168 -7.29 -14.58 22.19
C THR A 168 -8.64 -13.97 22.53
N GLU A 169 -9.19 -14.36 23.67
CA GLU A 169 -10.49 -13.85 24.17
C GLU A 169 -10.45 -12.32 24.38
N ILE A 170 -9.29 -11.79 24.77
CA ILE A 170 -9.05 -10.34 24.90
C ILE A 170 -9.32 -9.62 23.58
N THR A 171 -8.71 -10.09 22.49
CA THR A 171 -8.87 -9.49 21.17
C THR A 171 -10.27 -9.71 20.62
N VAL A 172 -10.86 -10.90 20.79
CA VAL A 172 -12.25 -11.19 20.39
C VAL A 172 -13.22 -10.23 21.07
N ASN A 173 -13.11 -10.06 22.39
CA ASN A 173 -13.97 -9.17 23.16
C ASN A 173 -13.82 -7.70 22.74
N LEU A 174 -12.59 -7.27 22.43
CA LEU A 174 -12.35 -5.92 21.91
C LEU A 174 -13.01 -5.73 20.54
N LEU A 175 -12.82 -6.66 19.59
CA LEU A 175 -13.43 -6.58 18.26
C LEU A 175 -14.97 -6.55 18.33
N ASN A 176 -15.58 -7.38 19.18
CA ASN A 176 -17.03 -7.38 19.38
C ASN A 176 -17.58 -6.03 19.87
N ARG A 177 -16.76 -5.24 20.56
CA ARG A 177 -17.11 -3.89 21.03
C ARG A 177 -16.81 -2.82 19.99
N LEU A 178 -15.72 -2.98 19.22
CA LEU A 178 -15.33 -2.05 18.17
C LEU A 178 -16.28 -2.11 16.96
N GLN A 179 -16.60 -3.31 16.47
CA GLN A 179 -17.36 -3.48 15.22
C GLN A 179 -18.67 -2.69 15.16
N PRO A 180 -19.56 -2.70 16.18
CA PRO A 180 -20.81 -1.94 16.12
C PRO A 180 -20.59 -0.43 16.06
N ILE A 181 -19.51 0.07 16.68
CA ILE A 181 -19.16 1.49 16.66
C ILE A 181 -18.65 1.85 15.26
N LEU A 182 -17.75 1.02 14.72
CA LEU A 182 -17.07 1.25 13.46
C LEU A 182 -17.99 1.19 12.24
N GLN A 183 -19.08 0.42 12.27
CA GLN A 183 -19.94 0.18 11.10
C GLN A 183 -20.61 1.45 10.55
N ASP A 184 -21.08 2.34 11.42
CA ASP A 184 -21.83 3.54 11.03
C ASP A 184 -21.08 4.85 11.34
N LEU A 185 -19.82 4.76 11.76
CA LEU A 185 -19.02 5.93 12.09
C LEU A 185 -18.58 6.63 10.81
N GLU A 186 -18.95 7.90 10.67
CA GLU A 186 -18.43 8.79 9.64
C GLU A 186 -16.95 9.01 9.87
N PHE A 187 -16.13 9.05 8.82
CA PHE A 187 -14.73 9.49 8.94
C PHE A 187 -14.60 10.94 8.43
N TYR A 188 -13.71 11.71 9.07
CA TYR A 188 -13.52 13.15 8.76
C TYR A 188 -12.21 13.43 8.02
N GLU A 189 -11.77 12.48 7.23
CA GLU A 189 -10.51 12.57 6.51
C GLU A 189 -10.49 13.82 5.63
N PRO A 190 -9.55 14.74 5.85
CA PRO A 190 -9.65 16.10 5.32
C PRO A 190 -9.51 16.13 3.80
N GLU A 191 -8.90 15.10 3.21
CA GLU A 191 -8.39 15.10 1.85
C GLU A 191 -8.62 13.73 1.16
N ILE A 192 -9.53 12.86 1.63
CA ILE A 192 -9.90 11.69 0.81
C ILE A 192 -10.75 12.21 -0.36
N PHE A 193 -10.35 11.88 -1.59
CA PHE A 193 -11.00 12.19 -2.88
C PHE A 193 -12.41 12.74 -2.67
N GLY A 194 -12.63 14.02 -3.00
CA GLY A 194 -13.77 14.86 -2.57
C GLY A 194 -15.20 14.39 -2.89
N PHE A 195 -15.38 13.12 -3.25
CA PHE A 195 -16.64 12.42 -3.49
C PHE A 195 -16.94 11.31 -2.46
N TYR A 196 -15.97 10.86 -1.64
CA TYR A 196 -16.23 9.85 -0.60
C TYR A 196 -16.69 10.50 0.70
N THR A 197 -18.00 10.57 0.90
CA THR A 197 -18.61 10.84 2.22
C THR A 197 -19.25 9.57 2.73
N ASP A 198 -18.44 8.55 2.98
CA ASP A 198 -18.94 7.26 3.43
C ASP A 198 -18.83 7.08 4.95
N LYS A 199 -19.65 6.15 5.43
CA LYS A 199 -19.61 5.64 6.79
C LYS A 199 -18.89 4.31 6.77
N GLY A 200 -18.36 3.93 7.93
CA GLY A 200 -17.81 2.62 8.11
C GLY A 200 -16.30 2.63 8.16
N TRP A 201 -15.79 1.75 9.01
CA TRP A 201 -14.37 1.53 9.20
C TRP A 201 -14.06 0.05 9.06
N THR A 202 -12.98 -0.23 8.35
CA THR A 202 -12.43 -1.57 8.21
C THR A 202 -11.50 -1.85 9.38
N VAL A 203 -11.67 -3.01 10.02
CA VAL A 203 -10.81 -3.51 11.08
C VAL A 203 -10.08 -4.79 10.64
N ARG A 204 -8.81 -4.91 11.00
CA ARG A 204 -8.00 -6.11 10.81
C ARG A 204 -7.18 -6.44 12.05
N VAL A 205 -6.84 -7.72 12.18
CA VAL A 205 -6.01 -8.26 13.26
C VAL A 205 -4.80 -8.94 12.64
N GLY A 206 -3.68 -8.98 13.34
CA GLY A 206 -2.53 -9.80 12.96
C GLY A 206 -1.65 -10.21 14.14
N THR A 207 -0.89 -11.28 13.97
CA THR A 207 0.15 -11.71 14.91
C THR A 207 1.37 -10.79 14.92
N THR A 208 1.57 -10.03 13.84
CA THR A 208 2.62 -9.01 13.71
C THR A 208 2.02 -7.72 13.16
N LYS A 209 2.67 -6.59 13.45
CA LYS A 209 2.29 -5.27 12.92
C LYS A 209 2.24 -5.29 11.39
N GLU A 210 3.27 -5.84 10.75
CA GLU A 210 3.38 -5.93 9.29
C GLU A 210 2.22 -6.71 8.66
N MET A 211 1.89 -7.89 9.20
CA MET A 211 0.80 -8.69 8.66
C MET A 211 -0.56 -7.98 8.80
N MET A 212 -0.75 -7.29 9.92
CA MET A 212 -1.96 -6.50 10.15
C MET A 212 -2.03 -5.30 9.20
N ILE A 213 -0.94 -4.54 9.00
CA ILE A 213 -0.89 -3.40 8.08
C ILE A 213 -1.17 -3.88 6.65
N HIS A 214 -0.49 -4.92 6.18
CA HIS A 214 -0.71 -5.46 4.84
C HIS A 214 -2.18 -5.88 4.65
N SER A 215 -2.72 -6.66 5.59
CA SER A 215 -4.13 -7.10 5.51
C SER A 215 -5.11 -5.93 5.54
N LEU A 216 -4.80 -4.85 6.28
CA LEU A 216 -5.63 -3.66 6.35
C LEU A 216 -5.60 -2.85 5.05
N LEU A 217 -4.41 -2.63 4.47
CA LEU A 217 -4.25 -1.93 3.20
C LEU A 217 -4.86 -2.69 2.03
N GLU A 218 -4.77 -4.02 2.05
CA GLU A 218 -5.46 -4.86 1.08
C GLU A 218 -6.97 -4.79 1.23
N ALA A 219 -7.48 -4.78 2.46
CA ALA A 219 -8.90 -4.73 2.73
C ALA A 219 -9.58 -3.43 2.25
N VAL A 220 -8.83 -2.32 2.19
CA VAL A 220 -9.31 -1.04 1.64
C VAL A 220 -8.87 -0.85 0.18
N GLY A 221 -8.34 -1.89 -0.46
CA GLY A 221 -7.93 -1.91 -1.86
C GLY A 221 -6.72 -1.05 -2.21
N PHE A 222 -6.04 -0.47 -1.22
CA PHE A 222 -4.85 0.35 -1.41
C PHE A 222 -3.63 -0.49 -1.80
N ALA A 223 -3.50 -1.70 -1.23
CA ALA A 223 -2.39 -2.60 -1.51
C ALA A 223 -2.89 -3.88 -2.19
N ARG A 224 -2.19 -4.33 -3.23
CA ARG A 224 -2.41 -5.64 -3.84
C ARG A 224 -1.08 -6.35 -4.03
N THR A 225 -1.08 -7.66 -3.81
CA THR A 225 0.08 -8.52 -4.04
C THR A 225 -0.27 -9.55 -5.11
N PHE A 226 0.63 -9.75 -6.05
CA PHE A 226 0.49 -10.70 -7.13
C PHE A 226 1.68 -11.67 -7.14
N PRO A 227 1.54 -12.84 -7.79
CA PRO A 227 2.70 -13.50 -8.41
C PRO A 227 3.46 -12.50 -9.29
N VAL A 228 4.65 -12.87 -9.77
CA VAL A 228 5.39 -11.99 -10.67
C VAL A 228 4.53 -11.65 -11.91
N CYS A 229 4.10 -10.40 -12.00
CA CYS A 229 3.50 -9.86 -13.22
C CYS A 229 4.63 -9.43 -14.14
N LYS A 230 4.67 -10.03 -15.32
CA LYS A 230 5.58 -9.63 -16.39
C LYS A 230 5.18 -8.27 -16.91
N LEU A 231 6.15 -7.51 -17.41
CA LEU A 231 5.88 -6.26 -18.11
C LEU A 231 5.46 -6.55 -19.56
N PHE A 232 6.02 -7.59 -20.17
CA PHE A 232 5.68 -8.01 -21.53
C PHE A 232 4.50 -8.98 -21.56
N HIS A 233 3.47 -8.60 -22.33
CA HIS A 233 2.29 -9.41 -22.64
C HIS A 233 2.07 -9.41 -24.15
N GLU A 234 2.33 -10.53 -24.83
CA GLU A 234 2.23 -10.61 -26.30
C GLU A 234 0.83 -10.26 -26.80
N GLU A 235 -0.20 -10.67 -26.05
CA GLU A 235 -1.61 -10.40 -26.33
C GLU A 235 -2.02 -8.91 -26.32
N GLU A 236 -1.21 -8.02 -25.74
CA GLU A 236 -1.50 -6.58 -25.63
C GLU A 236 -0.99 -5.75 -26.83
N TYR A 237 -0.22 -6.35 -27.73
CA TYR A 237 0.43 -5.66 -28.83
C TYR A 237 0.03 -6.23 -30.19
N ASP A 238 -0.12 -5.36 -31.19
CA ASP A 238 -0.24 -5.79 -32.57
C ASP A 238 1.13 -6.14 -33.19
N GLU A 239 1.14 -6.70 -34.41
CA GLU A 239 2.38 -7.10 -35.08
C GLU A 239 3.38 -5.95 -35.28
N GLU A 240 2.91 -4.70 -35.36
CA GLU A 240 3.75 -3.53 -35.55
C GLU A 240 4.37 -3.08 -34.21
N GLU A 241 3.62 -3.17 -33.11
CA GLU A 241 4.07 -2.80 -31.76
C GLU A 241 4.91 -3.90 -31.07
N LEU A 242 4.75 -5.17 -31.48
CA LEU A 242 5.43 -6.31 -30.86
C LEU A 242 6.95 -6.20 -30.89
N GLU A 243 7.54 -5.67 -31.96
CA GLU A 243 9.01 -5.55 -32.05
C GLU A 243 9.54 -4.53 -31.04
N ASP A 244 8.83 -3.43 -30.83
CA ASP A 244 9.19 -2.40 -29.85
C ASP A 244 8.95 -2.91 -28.41
N ALA A 245 7.89 -3.69 -28.20
CA ALA A 245 7.54 -4.26 -26.90
C ALA A 245 8.51 -5.36 -26.41
N LYS A 246 9.28 -6.01 -27.30
CA LYS A 246 10.27 -7.03 -26.92
C LYS A 246 11.36 -6.53 -25.97
N VAL A 247 11.56 -5.22 -25.87
CA VAL A 247 12.48 -4.66 -24.87
C VAL A 247 12.04 -5.00 -23.43
N TYR A 248 10.73 -5.10 -23.17
CA TYR A 248 10.19 -5.51 -21.88
C TYR A 248 10.47 -6.99 -21.60
N LEU A 249 10.42 -7.85 -22.63
CA LEU A 249 10.75 -9.27 -22.49
C LEU A 249 12.19 -9.46 -21.99
N VAL A 250 13.14 -8.68 -22.50
CA VAL A 250 14.53 -8.74 -22.05
C VAL A 250 14.66 -8.37 -20.56
N LEU A 251 13.91 -7.38 -20.09
CA LEU A 251 13.89 -7.00 -18.68
C LEU A 251 13.24 -8.11 -17.82
N ASP A 252 12.12 -8.67 -18.25
CA ASP A 252 11.43 -9.76 -17.56
C ASP A 252 12.31 -11.01 -17.42
N GLU A 253 12.98 -11.43 -18.50
CA GLU A 253 13.92 -12.55 -18.49
C GLU A 253 15.09 -12.28 -17.54
N PHE A 254 15.67 -11.07 -17.60
CA PHE A 254 16.77 -10.70 -16.73
C PHE A 254 16.37 -10.76 -15.24
N LEU A 255 15.20 -10.23 -14.89
CA LEU A 255 14.67 -10.32 -13.52
C LEU A 255 14.51 -11.78 -13.10
N ALA A 256 13.87 -12.61 -13.93
CA ALA A 256 13.59 -14.02 -13.64
C ALA A 256 14.86 -14.88 -13.48
N GLU A 257 15.91 -14.59 -14.23
CA GLU A 257 17.17 -15.33 -14.17
C GLU A 257 18.07 -14.94 -12.98
N ASN A 258 17.99 -13.70 -12.52
CA ASN A 258 18.94 -13.15 -11.54
C ASN A 258 18.33 -12.92 -10.15
N ILE A 259 17.00 -12.91 -10.04
CA ILE A 259 16.28 -12.59 -8.82
C ILE A 259 15.26 -13.70 -8.54
N THR A 260 15.31 -14.24 -7.32
CA THR A 260 14.40 -15.32 -6.88
C THR A 260 13.23 -14.75 -6.10
N ASN A 261 12.16 -15.54 -5.90
CA ASN A 261 10.99 -15.12 -5.11
C ASN A 261 10.38 -13.78 -5.59
N LEU A 262 10.37 -13.56 -6.91
CA LEU A 262 9.77 -12.38 -7.51
C LEU A 262 8.28 -12.28 -7.18
N ARG A 263 7.85 -11.06 -6.85
CA ARG A 263 6.46 -10.69 -6.58
C ARG A 263 6.21 -9.30 -7.10
N THR A 264 4.95 -9.05 -7.45
CA THR A 264 4.51 -7.71 -7.81
C THR A 264 3.66 -7.14 -6.68
N TYR A 265 4.03 -5.94 -6.22
CA TYR A 265 3.22 -5.14 -5.32
C TYR A 265 2.65 -3.95 -6.07
N MET A 266 1.37 -3.69 -5.87
CA MET A 266 0.68 -2.52 -6.41
C MET A 266 0.12 -1.72 -5.26
N PHE A 267 0.48 -0.44 -5.18
CA PHE A 267 0.01 0.49 -4.17
C PHE A 267 -0.65 1.68 -4.81
N GLY A 268 -1.87 2.02 -4.42
CA GLY A 268 -2.59 3.13 -5.01
C GLY A 268 -4.09 2.88 -5.01
N MET A 269 -4.84 3.84 -5.52
CA MET A 269 -6.29 3.80 -5.60
C MET A 269 -6.79 4.53 -6.84
N THR A 270 -7.99 4.19 -7.27
CA THR A 270 -8.70 4.80 -8.41
C THR A 270 -7.88 4.67 -9.69
N VAL A 271 -7.12 5.70 -10.07
CA VAL A 271 -6.43 5.79 -11.37
C VAL A 271 -4.92 5.88 -11.29
N SER A 272 -4.31 5.82 -10.10
CA SER A 272 -2.85 6.01 -9.96
C SER A 272 -2.25 5.03 -8.97
N TYR A 273 -1.25 4.28 -9.44
CA TYR A 273 -0.66 3.16 -8.73
C TYR A 273 0.86 3.15 -8.90
N ILE A 274 1.58 2.84 -7.83
CA ILE A 274 2.99 2.50 -7.89
C ILE A 274 3.10 0.99 -7.91
N PHE A 275 3.79 0.50 -8.93
CA PHE A 275 4.16 -0.90 -9.07
C PHE A 275 5.57 -1.11 -8.55
N TYR A 276 5.76 -2.25 -7.90
CA TYR A 276 7.07 -2.78 -7.59
C TYR A 276 7.12 -4.24 -8.03
N ILE A 277 8.09 -4.59 -8.87
CA ILE A 277 8.45 -5.97 -9.16
C ILE A 277 9.73 -6.25 -8.41
N ILE A 278 9.65 -6.99 -7.29
CA ILE A 278 10.75 -7.17 -6.33
C ILE A 278 10.98 -8.65 -6.08
N GLY A 279 12.24 -9.06 -5.92
CA GLY A 279 12.58 -10.36 -5.37
C GLY A 279 13.94 -10.35 -4.66
N GLN A 280 14.38 -11.54 -4.25
CA GLN A 280 15.59 -11.76 -3.48
C GLN A 280 16.81 -12.00 -4.38
N THR A 281 17.85 -11.23 -4.13
CA THR A 281 19.18 -11.39 -4.73
C THR A 281 19.89 -12.63 -4.15
N PRO A 282 20.91 -13.17 -4.84
CA PRO A 282 21.76 -14.24 -4.30
C PRO A 282 22.47 -13.89 -2.98
N SER A 283 22.61 -12.60 -2.68
CA SER A 283 23.24 -12.11 -1.46
C SER A 283 22.29 -11.99 -0.26
N GLY A 284 21.01 -12.31 -0.45
CA GLY A 284 19.95 -12.21 0.57
C GLY A 284 19.26 -10.84 0.64
N ASP A 285 19.80 -9.81 -0.02
CA ASP A 285 19.14 -8.51 -0.18
C ASP A 285 18.00 -8.58 -1.20
N TRP A 286 17.24 -7.50 -1.37
CA TRP A 286 16.19 -7.43 -2.40
C TRP A 286 16.56 -6.49 -3.53
N ALA A 287 16.04 -6.77 -4.72
CA ALA A 287 16.24 -5.97 -5.92
C ALA A 287 15.00 -6.04 -6.81
N GLY A 288 14.86 -5.03 -7.66
CA GLY A 288 13.69 -4.96 -8.53
C GLY A 288 13.61 -3.68 -9.32
N VAL A 289 12.42 -3.46 -9.85
CA VAL A 289 12.04 -2.23 -10.55
C VAL A 289 10.75 -1.66 -9.97
N THR A 290 10.59 -0.34 -10.07
CA THR A 290 9.37 0.36 -9.70
C THR A 290 8.99 1.41 -10.74
N SER A 291 7.70 1.64 -10.93
CA SER A 291 7.20 2.74 -11.75
C SER A 291 5.84 3.21 -11.24
N LEU A 292 5.46 4.43 -11.61
CA LEU A 292 4.11 4.94 -11.44
C LEU A 292 3.31 4.69 -12.71
N ALA A 293 2.23 3.93 -12.58
CA ALA A 293 1.26 3.71 -13.63
C ALA A 293 -0.03 4.49 -13.31
N ALA A 294 -0.62 5.08 -14.34
CA ALA A 294 -1.93 5.70 -14.29
C ALA A 294 -2.82 5.23 -15.44
N TRP A 295 -4.14 5.28 -15.22
CA TRP A 295 -5.17 4.96 -16.20
C TRP A 295 -6.19 6.10 -16.26
N ALA A 296 -6.92 6.22 -17.39
CA ALA A 296 -7.82 7.34 -17.66
C ALA A 296 -9.25 6.87 -17.96
#